data_AF-A0A3N5L1Z8-F1
#
_entry.id   AF-A0A3N5L1Z8-F1
#
_cell.length_a   1.000
_cell.length_b   1.000
_cell.length_c   1.000
_cell.angle_alpha   90.00
_cell.angle_beta   90.00
_cell.angle_gamma   90.00
#
_symmetry.space_group_name_H-M   'P 1'
#
loop_
_entity.id
_entity.type
_entity.pdbx_description
1 polymer ?
#
loop_
_entity_poly.entity_id
_entity_poly.type
_entity_poly.pdbx_seq_one_letter_code
_entity_poly.pdbx_strand_id
1 'polypeptide(L)'
;MAGGFTSIKTKCMQGDPVVECAEVLAKVAPSIKYIVDPNSRYRSYADFLPVARALDHIGNCLVFEDPFDKNDFEGYRNLRHSVKTHVAQHLADPRVMIRAIRESACSVFNTGGNPGMSSFVSNCYLAEAAGMPVWHGSGNDCGIIDASYLHSSAAAPNCTLPGDILSFLREDDLIVQPIEIKDSYAIVSDRPGLGVDLDEDAVGRYRATL
;
A
#
# COMPACT_ATOMS: atom_id res chain seq x y z
N MET A 1 -9.52 10.46 15.95
CA MET A 1 -9.31 10.66 14.49
C MET A 1 -10.63 10.41 13.80
N ALA A 2 -11.10 11.34 12.97
CA ALA A 2 -12.46 11.32 12.43
C ALA A 2 -12.79 10.13 11.48
N GLY A 3 -11.78 9.48 10.89
CA GLY A 3 -11.98 8.41 9.88
C GLY A 3 -12.02 6.96 10.41
N GLY A 4 -11.87 6.72 11.71
CA GLY A 4 -11.96 5.35 12.26
C GLY A 4 -10.88 4.37 11.80
N PHE A 5 -9.72 4.85 11.34
CA PHE A 5 -8.67 4.04 10.72
C PHE A 5 -8.24 2.81 11.52
N THR A 6 -8.11 1.68 10.83
CA THR A 6 -7.74 0.37 11.39
C THR A 6 -6.33 -0.09 11.02
N SER A 7 -5.63 0.68 10.21
CA SER A 7 -4.23 0.44 9.87
C SER A 7 -3.44 1.74 9.74
N ILE A 8 -2.14 1.66 9.95
CA ILE A 8 -1.18 2.73 9.68
C ILE A 8 0.01 2.16 8.92
N LYS A 9 0.45 2.89 7.90
CA LYS A 9 1.67 2.59 7.13
C LYS A 9 2.72 3.66 7.43
N THR A 10 3.95 3.24 7.66
CA THR A 10 5.08 4.17 7.81
C THR A 10 6.17 3.87 6.82
N LYS A 11 6.78 4.94 6.33
CA LYS A 11 8.09 4.87 5.67
C LYS A 11 9.18 4.81 6.73
N CYS A 12 10.23 4.04 6.47
CA CYS A 12 11.39 3.98 7.35
C CYS A 12 12.69 3.67 6.59
N MET A 13 13.80 3.61 7.31
CA MET A 13 15.10 3.16 6.84
C MET A 13 15.91 2.55 7.99
N GLN A 14 17.06 1.95 7.67
CA GLN A 14 17.94 1.36 8.67
C GLN A 14 18.38 2.40 9.71
N GLY A 15 18.10 2.12 10.98
CA GLY A 15 18.38 3.00 12.12
C GLY A 15 17.14 3.69 12.70
N ASP A 16 16.01 3.69 11.98
CA ASP A 16 14.75 4.22 12.51
C ASP A 16 14.20 3.30 13.63
N PRO A 17 13.50 3.86 14.63
CA PRO A 17 12.97 3.11 15.78
C PRO A 17 11.66 2.38 15.45
N VAL A 18 11.66 1.58 14.38
CA VAL A 18 10.47 0.91 13.84
C VAL A 18 9.88 -0.09 14.84
N VAL A 19 10.74 -0.78 15.59
CA VAL A 19 10.31 -1.77 16.59
C VAL A 19 9.66 -1.06 17.77
N GLU A 20 10.27 0.02 18.27
CA GLU A 20 9.72 0.83 19.35
C GLU A 20 8.38 1.47 18.94
N CYS A 21 8.26 1.94 17.70
CA CYS A 21 6.99 2.41 17.14
C CYS A 21 5.91 1.31 17.18
N ALA A 22 6.26 0.08 16.82
CA ALA A 22 5.34 -1.04 16.87
C ALA A 22 4.92 -1.39 18.31
N GLU A 23 5.84 -1.35 19.27
CA GLU A 23 5.56 -1.57 20.70
C GLU A 23 4.60 -0.50 21.26
N VAL A 24 4.87 0.78 20.94
CA VAL A 24 4.00 1.89 21.33
C VAL A 24 2.62 1.72 20.71
N LEU A 25 2.53 1.42 19.41
CA LEU A 25 1.26 1.23 18.72
C LEU A 25 0.46 0.06 19.32
N ALA A 26 1.11 -1.07 19.60
CA ALA A 26 0.48 -2.22 20.26
C ALA A 26 -0.11 -1.87 21.64
N LYS A 27 0.53 -0.93 22.36
CA LYS A 27 0.07 -0.48 23.68
C LYS A 27 -1.07 0.54 23.60
N VAL A 28 -0.96 1.54 22.72
CA VAL A 28 -1.89 2.69 22.70
C VAL A 28 -3.07 2.50 21.76
N ALA A 29 -2.93 1.66 20.74
CA ALA A 29 -3.96 1.40 19.73
C ALA A 29 -3.89 -0.06 19.26
N PRO A 30 -4.19 -1.04 20.13
CA PRO A 30 -4.03 -2.47 19.84
C PRO A 30 -4.87 -2.99 18.67
N SER A 31 -5.94 -2.26 18.30
CA SER A 31 -6.78 -2.59 17.14
C SER A 31 -6.18 -2.14 15.80
N ILE A 32 -5.18 -1.25 15.80
CA ILE A 32 -4.56 -0.74 14.58
C ILE A 32 -3.45 -1.69 14.13
N LYS A 33 -3.50 -2.09 12.85
CA LYS A 33 -2.46 -2.87 12.20
C LYS A 33 -1.35 -2.00 11.64
N TYR A 34 -0.12 -2.48 11.76
CA TYR A 34 1.06 -1.74 11.29
C TYR A 34 1.58 -2.27 9.96
N ILE A 35 1.84 -1.39 9.00
CA ILE A 35 2.50 -1.69 7.74
C ILE A 35 3.84 -0.97 7.72
N VAL A 36 4.92 -1.71 7.47
CA VAL A 36 6.29 -1.19 7.43
C VAL A 36 6.79 -1.23 6.00
N ASP A 37 7.09 -0.06 5.45
CA ASP A 37 7.54 0.12 4.06
C ASP A 37 8.84 0.92 4.01
N PRO A 38 10.02 0.25 4.04
CA PRO A 38 11.29 0.93 3.96
C PRO A 38 11.62 1.52 2.58
N ASN A 39 10.81 1.29 1.52
CA ASN A 39 11.14 1.69 0.15
C ASN A 39 12.52 1.21 -0.33
N SER A 40 12.85 -0.04 -0.04
CA SER A 40 14.11 -0.72 -0.36
C SER A 40 15.35 -0.09 0.30
N ARG A 41 15.17 0.61 1.44
CA ARG A 41 16.27 1.31 2.13
C ARG A 41 17.06 0.46 3.13
N TYR A 42 16.66 -0.77 3.42
CA TYR A 42 17.57 -1.71 4.07
C TYR A 42 18.55 -2.27 3.03
N ARG A 43 19.81 -2.42 3.43
CA ARG A 43 20.87 -2.85 2.51
C ARG A 43 20.70 -4.30 2.04
N SER A 44 20.14 -5.16 2.88
CA SER A 44 20.00 -6.59 2.58
C SER A 44 18.91 -7.25 3.42
N TYR A 45 18.56 -8.48 3.03
CA TYR A 45 17.79 -9.41 3.86
C TYR A 45 18.39 -9.57 5.28
N ALA A 46 19.71 -9.72 5.39
CA ALA A 46 20.38 -9.94 6.66
C ALA A 46 20.25 -8.75 7.62
N ASP A 47 20.23 -7.52 7.08
CA ASP A 47 20.03 -6.30 7.86
C ASP A 47 18.57 -6.15 8.34
N PHE A 48 17.60 -6.58 7.54
CA PHE A 48 16.18 -6.44 7.88
C PHE A 48 15.65 -7.57 8.77
N LEU A 49 16.19 -8.80 8.67
CA LEU A 49 15.69 -9.97 9.39
C LEU A 49 15.55 -9.78 10.91
N PRO A 50 16.50 -9.17 11.65
CA PRO A 50 16.33 -8.92 13.08
C PRO A 50 15.13 -8.02 13.39
N VAL A 51 14.92 -6.98 12.59
CA VAL A 51 13.77 -6.06 12.70
C VAL A 51 12.48 -6.82 12.41
N ALA A 52 12.45 -7.57 11.31
CA ALA A 52 11.29 -8.37 10.91
C ALA A 52 10.86 -9.36 12.01
N ARG A 53 11.82 -10.05 12.63
CA ARG A 53 11.55 -11.00 13.74
C ARG A 53 11.03 -10.30 14.99
N ALA A 54 11.55 -9.12 15.33
CA ALA A 54 11.06 -8.33 16.45
C ALA A 54 9.60 -7.89 16.21
N LEU A 55 9.30 -7.39 15.02
CA LEU A 55 7.93 -6.99 14.63
C LEU A 55 6.97 -8.19 14.60
N ASP A 56 7.41 -9.34 14.11
CA ASP A 56 6.63 -10.59 14.10
C ASP A 56 6.33 -11.09 15.52
N HIS A 57 7.27 -10.89 16.46
CA HIS A 57 7.08 -11.21 17.88
C HIS A 57 6.03 -10.30 18.54
N ILE A 58 6.02 -9.00 18.23
CA ILE A 58 5.01 -8.05 18.72
C ILE A 58 3.63 -8.40 18.14
N GLY A 59 3.57 -8.85 16.89
CA GLY A 59 2.37 -9.45 16.29
C GLY A 59 1.28 -8.47 15.82
N ASN A 60 1.56 -7.16 15.82
CA ASN A 60 0.66 -6.14 15.28
C ASN A 60 1.01 -5.71 13.84
N CYS A 61 2.13 -6.19 13.28
CA CYS A 61 2.52 -5.88 11.91
C CYS A 61 1.81 -6.79 10.88
N LEU A 62 1.14 -6.17 9.92
CA LEU A 62 0.38 -6.82 8.86
C LEU A 62 1.25 -7.13 7.64
N VAL A 63 2.09 -6.17 7.21
CA VAL A 63 2.90 -6.27 5.99
C VAL A 63 4.28 -5.64 6.17
N PHE A 64 5.31 -6.32 5.65
CA PHE A 64 6.60 -5.75 5.27
C PHE A 64 6.60 -5.50 3.75
N GLU A 65 6.53 -4.24 3.34
CA GLU A 65 6.56 -3.83 1.93
C GLU A 65 7.96 -3.39 1.54
N ASP A 66 8.48 -3.96 0.45
CA ASP A 66 9.75 -3.55 -0.16
C ASP A 66 10.91 -3.30 0.84
N PRO A 67 11.26 -4.20 1.77
CA PRO A 67 12.24 -3.91 2.81
C PRO A 67 13.65 -3.57 2.28
N PHE A 68 14.10 -4.30 1.26
CA PHE A 68 15.41 -4.18 0.61
C PHE A 68 15.25 -4.30 -0.92
N ASP A 69 16.36 -4.35 -1.65
CA ASP A 69 16.39 -4.42 -3.12
C ASP A 69 15.41 -5.46 -3.67
N LYS A 70 14.44 -5.00 -4.48
CA LYS A 70 13.38 -5.82 -5.07
C LYS A 70 13.90 -6.93 -5.98
N ASN A 71 15.14 -6.83 -6.46
CA ASN A 71 15.78 -7.86 -7.29
C ASN A 71 16.33 -9.05 -6.48
N ASP A 72 16.40 -8.95 -5.15
CA ASP A 72 16.84 -10.03 -4.27
C ASP A 72 15.71 -11.01 -3.96
N PHE A 73 15.20 -11.70 -4.99
CA PHE A 73 14.10 -12.66 -4.86
C PHE A 73 14.40 -13.78 -3.85
N GLU A 74 15.67 -14.19 -3.73
CA GLU A 74 16.11 -15.17 -2.74
C GLU A 74 15.96 -14.60 -1.31
N GLY A 75 16.41 -13.38 -1.06
CA GLY A 75 16.20 -12.67 0.20
C GLY A 75 14.72 -12.53 0.56
N TYR A 76 13.88 -12.16 -0.41
CA TYR A 76 12.42 -12.08 -0.23
C TYR A 76 11.81 -13.43 0.16
N ARG A 77 12.16 -14.50 -0.57
CA ARG A 77 11.73 -15.86 -0.27
C ARG A 77 12.17 -16.30 1.14
N ASN A 78 13.43 -16.04 1.49
CA ASN A 78 13.99 -16.38 2.80
C ASN A 78 13.29 -15.61 3.93
N LEU A 79 12.99 -14.32 3.71
CA LEU A 79 12.22 -13.51 4.65
C LEU A 79 10.82 -14.08 4.85
N ARG A 80 10.09 -14.33 3.75
CA ARG A 80 8.73 -14.90 3.79
C ARG A 80 8.67 -16.22 4.56
N HIS A 81 9.69 -17.07 4.47
CA HIS A 81 9.75 -18.33 5.22
C HIS A 81 10.18 -18.17 6.69
N SER A 82 10.69 -16.99 7.07
CA SER A 82 11.24 -16.74 8.40
C SER A 82 10.30 -15.99 9.36
N VAL A 83 9.15 -15.49 8.86
CA VAL A 83 8.20 -14.65 9.61
C VAL A 83 6.75 -15.03 9.29
N LYS A 84 5.80 -14.66 10.16
CA LYS A 84 4.36 -14.82 9.93
C LYS A 84 3.73 -13.63 9.23
N THR A 85 4.24 -12.41 9.49
CA THR A 85 3.84 -11.18 8.81
C THR A 85 3.97 -11.32 7.29
N HIS A 86 3.03 -10.75 6.53
CA HIS A 86 3.09 -10.81 5.08
C HIS A 86 4.33 -10.08 4.55
N VAL A 87 4.98 -10.68 3.56
CA VAL A 87 6.04 -10.03 2.79
C VAL A 87 5.46 -9.62 1.45
N ALA A 88 5.63 -8.35 1.09
CA ALA A 88 5.10 -7.78 -0.13
C ALA A 88 6.18 -7.20 -1.03
N GLN A 89 5.91 -7.23 -2.33
CA GLN A 89 6.65 -6.46 -3.31
C GLN A 89 5.70 -5.51 -4.04
N HIS A 90 6.11 -4.26 -4.23
CA HIS A 90 5.42 -3.34 -5.12
C HIS A 90 5.90 -3.53 -6.56
N LEU A 91 5.07 -4.18 -7.39
CA LEU A 91 5.39 -4.61 -8.75
C LEU A 91 4.22 -4.33 -9.71
N ALA A 92 4.49 -3.56 -10.77
CA ALA A 92 3.52 -3.26 -11.81
C ALA A 92 3.75 -4.08 -13.10
N ASP A 93 4.93 -4.69 -13.30
CA ASP A 93 5.20 -5.53 -14.47
C ASP A 93 4.73 -6.97 -14.21
N PRO A 94 3.73 -7.49 -14.97
CA PRO A 94 3.20 -8.84 -14.77
C PRO A 94 4.26 -9.93 -14.96
N ARG A 95 5.29 -9.71 -15.79
CA ARG A 95 6.38 -10.68 -15.97
C ARG A 95 7.20 -10.84 -14.70
N VAL A 96 7.41 -9.73 -13.98
CA VAL A 96 8.12 -9.73 -12.71
C VAL A 96 7.23 -10.31 -11.60
N MET A 97 5.92 -10.06 -11.62
CA MET A 97 4.97 -10.74 -10.72
C MET A 97 4.96 -12.26 -10.92
N ILE A 98 4.90 -12.74 -12.17
CA ILE A 98 4.98 -14.19 -12.48
C ILE A 98 6.28 -14.78 -11.91
N ARG A 99 7.40 -14.06 -12.04
CA ARG A 99 8.67 -14.48 -11.45
C ARG A 99 8.59 -14.54 -9.92
N ALA A 100 8.07 -13.50 -9.27
CA ALA A 100 7.89 -13.45 -7.82
C ALA A 100 7.04 -14.62 -7.30
N ILE A 101 5.95 -14.94 -7.99
CA ILE A 101 5.07 -16.08 -7.69
C ILE A 101 5.87 -17.39 -7.81
N ARG A 102 6.55 -17.61 -8.94
CA ARG A 102 7.34 -18.84 -9.20
C ARG A 102 8.46 -19.03 -8.18
N GLU A 103 9.09 -17.95 -7.75
CA GLU A 103 10.19 -17.98 -6.77
C GLU A 103 9.70 -17.92 -5.32
N SER A 104 8.38 -17.83 -5.10
CA SER A 104 7.78 -17.71 -3.77
C SER A 104 8.29 -16.51 -2.97
N ALA A 105 8.66 -15.42 -3.65
CA ALA A 105 9.32 -14.26 -3.06
C ALA A 105 8.41 -13.47 -2.10
N CYS A 106 7.13 -13.32 -2.43
CA CYS A 106 6.18 -12.58 -1.59
C CYS A 106 4.92 -13.42 -1.31
N SER A 107 4.10 -12.95 -0.36
CA SER A 107 2.79 -13.53 -0.04
C SER A 107 1.62 -12.66 -0.53
N VAL A 108 1.89 -11.38 -0.82
CA VAL A 108 0.90 -10.38 -1.25
C VAL A 108 1.58 -9.38 -2.20
N PHE A 109 0.81 -8.62 -2.98
CA PHE A 109 1.34 -7.59 -3.87
C PHE A 109 0.72 -6.21 -3.63
N ASN A 110 1.56 -5.18 -3.70
CA ASN A 110 1.12 -3.86 -4.11
C ASN A 110 1.31 -3.77 -5.63
N THR A 111 0.25 -3.63 -6.41
CA THR A 111 0.38 -3.61 -7.87
C THR A 111 0.48 -2.20 -8.45
N GLY A 112 0.14 -1.18 -7.65
CA GLY A 112 0.18 0.24 -8.03
C GLY A 112 -0.69 0.60 -9.24
N GLY A 113 -0.81 1.89 -9.54
CA GLY A 113 -1.68 2.38 -10.61
C GLY A 113 -1.08 2.39 -12.02
N ASN A 114 0.16 1.93 -12.22
CA ASN A 114 0.89 2.09 -13.49
C ASN A 114 0.72 0.87 -14.42
N PRO A 115 0.55 1.03 -15.74
CA PRO A 115 0.22 2.27 -16.49
C PRO A 115 -1.21 2.77 -16.39
N GLY A 116 -2.14 2.05 -15.74
CA GLY A 116 -3.46 2.60 -15.46
C GLY A 116 -4.38 1.64 -14.73
N MET A 117 -5.64 2.02 -14.62
CA MET A 117 -6.68 1.22 -13.95
C MET A 117 -6.79 -0.19 -14.53
N SER A 118 -6.75 -0.34 -15.86
CA SER A 118 -6.90 -1.64 -16.52
C SER A 118 -5.72 -2.59 -16.27
N SER A 119 -4.49 -2.05 -16.21
CA SER A 119 -3.31 -2.86 -15.89
C SER A 119 -3.29 -3.27 -14.43
N PHE A 120 -3.71 -2.39 -13.52
CA PHE A 120 -3.91 -2.73 -12.12
C PHE A 120 -4.88 -3.92 -11.97
N VAL A 121 -6.08 -3.83 -12.56
CA VAL A 121 -7.08 -4.92 -12.48
C VAL A 121 -6.55 -6.21 -13.11
N SER A 122 -5.83 -6.12 -14.23
CA SER A 122 -5.20 -7.30 -14.87
C SER A 122 -4.16 -7.96 -13.95
N ASN A 123 -3.34 -7.17 -13.26
CA ASN A 123 -2.38 -7.65 -12.28
C ASN A 123 -3.06 -8.24 -11.04
N CYS A 124 -4.21 -7.69 -10.63
CA CYS A 124 -5.01 -8.25 -9.54
C CYS A 124 -5.49 -9.67 -9.89
N TYR A 125 -6.04 -9.88 -11.09
CA TYR A 125 -6.47 -11.22 -11.54
C TYR A 125 -5.30 -12.20 -11.69
N LEU A 126 -4.12 -11.71 -12.11
CA LEU A 126 -2.90 -12.53 -12.12
C LEU A 126 -2.53 -13.02 -10.71
N ALA A 127 -2.57 -12.13 -9.71
CA ALA A 127 -2.32 -12.48 -8.32
C ALA A 127 -3.43 -13.38 -7.74
N GLU A 128 -4.69 -13.15 -8.09
CA GLU A 128 -5.85 -13.95 -7.67
C GLU A 128 -5.71 -15.40 -8.14
N ALA A 129 -5.28 -15.61 -9.40
CA ALA A 129 -5.02 -16.94 -9.94
C ALA A 129 -3.92 -17.71 -9.15
N ALA A 130 -3.05 -16.99 -8.44
CA ALA A 130 -2.07 -17.56 -7.52
C ALA A 130 -2.54 -17.62 -6.05
N GLY A 131 -3.78 -17.23 -5.77
CA GLY A 131 -4.34 -17.17 -4.42
C GLY A 131 -3.74 -16.06 -3.54
N MET A 132 -3.21 -14.99 -4.17
CA MET A 132 -2.50 -13.92 -3.46
C MET A 132 -3.36 -12.65 -3.34
N PRO A 133 -3.58 -12.14 -2.12
CA PRO A 133 -4.17 -10.83 -1.90
C PRO A 133 -3.34 -9.69 -2.48
N VAL A 134 -4.01 -8.60 -2.81
CA VAL A 134 -3.38 -7.36 -3.28
C VAL A 134 -3.94 -6.14 -2.57
N TRP A 135 -3.26 -5.00 -2.73
CA TRP A 135 -3.83 -3.68 -2.53
C TRP A 135 -3.31 -2.69 -3.57
N HIS A 136 -3.97 -1.55 -3.65
CA HIS A 136 -3.52 -0.41 -4.40
C HIS A 136 -2.72 0.55 -3.51
N GLY A 137 -1.43 0.70 -3.76
CA GLY A 137 -0.62 1.79 -3.20
C GLY A 137 -0.81 3.10 -3.97
N SER A 138 -0.51 4.24 -3.35
CA SER A 138 -0.54 5.56 -3.99
C SER A 138 0.76 6.30 -3.75
N GLY A 139 0.98 7.35 -4.54
CA GLY A 139 2.02 8.34 -4.33
C GLY A 139 1.60 9.47 -3.39
N ASN A 140 0.54 9.26 -2.58
CA ASN A 140 -0.20 10.35 -1.94
C ASN A 140 -0.72 11.34 -2.98
N ASP A 141 -1.47 10.86 -3.98
CA ASP A 141 -1.89 11.62 -5.16
C ASP A 141 -3.06 12.59 -4.84
N CYS A 142 -3.52 13.33 -5.85
CA CYS A 142 -4.71 14.18 -5.73
C CYS A 142 -6.01 13.40 -6.01
N GLY A 143 -7.15 14.00 -5.69
CA GLY A 143 -8.45 13.33 -5.63
C GLY A 143 -8.90 12.68 -6.94
N ILE A 144 -8.53 13.24 -8.10
CA ILE A 144 -8.81 12.63 -9.41
C ILE A 144 -8.16 11.26 -9.57
N ILE A 145 -6.88 11.15 -9.20
CA ILE A 145 -6.12 9.91 -9.33
C ILE A 145 -6.55 8.90 -8.26
N ASP A 146 -6.76 9.35 -7.03
CA ASP A 146 -7.26 8.49 -5.95
C ASP A 146 -8.67 7.94 -6.24
N ALA A 147 -9.55 8.72 -6.86
CA ALA A 147 -10.84 8.22 -7.32
C ALA A 147 -10.69 7.10 -8.36
N SER A 148 -9.69 7.22 -9.25
CA SER A 148 -9.37 6.17 -10.22
C SER A 148 -8.85 4.88 -9.55
N TYR A 149 -8.04 5.02 -8.50
CA TYR A 149 -7.52 3.90 -7.71
C TYR A 149 -8.64 3.21 -6.92
N LEU A 150 -9.59 3.98 -6.42
CA LEU A 150 -10.73 3.48 -5.68
C LEU A 150 -11.65 2.63 -6.56
N HIS A 151 -11.97 3.11 -7.76
CA HIS A 151 -12.74 2.34 -8.75
C HIS A 151 -12.02 1.05 -9.18
N SER A 152 -10.71 1.13 -9.45
CA SER A 152 -9.94 -0.05 -9.88
C SER A 152 -9.80 -1.09 -8.76
N SER A 153 -9.64 -0.66 -7.51
CA SER A 153 -9.63 -1.52 -6.33
C SER A 153 -10.96 -2.23 -6.14
N ALA A 154 -12.08 -1.53 -6.29
CA ALA A 154 -13.42 -2.10 -6.16
C ALA A 154 -13.76 -3.16 -7.24
N ALA A 155 -13.10 -3.10 -8.40
CA ALA A 155 -13.28 -4.06 -9.48
C ALA A 155 -12.51 -5.39 -9.28
N ALA A 156 -11.58 -5.44 -8.31
CA ALA A 156 -10.70 -6.59 -8.07
C ALA A 156 -11.06 -7.32 -6.76
N PRO A 157 -11.61 -8.55 -6.82
CA PRO A 157 -12.11 -9.26 -5.64
C PRO A 157 -11.02 -9.65 -4.62
N ASN A 158 -9.77 -9.79 -5.06
CA ASN A 158 -8.62 -10.06 -4.20
C ASN A 158 -7.91 -8.78 -3.71
N CYS A 159 -8.41 -7.59 -4.04
CA CYS A 159 -7.90 -6.31 -3.52
C CYS A 159 -8.44 -6.07 -2.10
N THR A 160 -7.95 -6.88 -1.15
CA THR A 160 -8.52 -6.98 0.20
C THR A 160 -7.60 -6.42 1.29
N LEU A 161 -6.35 -6.08 0.98
CA LEU A 161 -5.46 -5.43 1.94
C LEU A 161 -5.73 -3.91 2.02
N PRO A 162 -5.42 -3.24 3.14
CA PRO A 162 -5.66 -1.81 3.30
C PRO A 162 -4.96 -1.00 2.19
N GLY A 163 -5.74 -0.27 1.40
CA GLY A 163 -5.26 0.56 0.29
C GLY A 163 -4.80 1.95 0.73
N ASP A 164 -3.92 2.55 -0.06
CA ASP A 164 -3.37 3.89 0.18
C ASP A 164 -4.21 4.98 -0.52
N ILE A 165 -5.52 5.09 -0.24
CA ILE A 165 -6.35 6.21 -0.72
C ILE A 165 -6.24 7.36 0.28
N LEU A 166 -5.41 8.37 -0.04
CA LEU A 166 -4.83 9.31 0.92
C LEU A 166 -4.99 10.77 0.54
N SER A 167 -5.75 11.11 -0.50
CA SER A 167 -5.93 12.50 -0.98
C SER A 167 -6.34 13.47 0.14
N PHE A 168 -7.07 12.98 1.16
CA PHE A 168 -7.46 13.73 2.36
C PHE A 168 -6.28 14.25 3.22
N LEU A 169 -5.06 13.77 3.01
CA LEU A 169 -3.85 14.28 3.67
C LEU A 169 -3.33 15.57 3.04
N ARG A 170 -3.79 15.91 1.83
CA ARG A 170 -3.45 17.18 1.17
C ARG A 170 -4.28 18.30 1.76
N GLU A 171 -3.74 19.51 1.73
CA GLU A 171 -4.52 20.70 2.07
C GLU A 171 -5.66 20.94 1.06
N ASP A 172 -5.45 20.52 -0.19
CA ASP A 172 -6.41 20.55 -1.28
C ASP A 172 -6.06 19.41 -2.26
N ASP A 173 -7.07 18.66 -2.70
CA ASP A 173 -6.93 17.52 -3.61
C ASP A 173 -7.56 17.77 -4.99
N LEU A 174 -7.89 19.03 -5.29
CA LEU A 174 -8.35 19.56 -6.58
C LEU A 174 -9.73 19.06 -7.03
N ILE A 175 -10.51 18.44 -6.16
CA ILE A 175 -11.88 18.02 -6.46
C ILE A 175 -12.90 18.75 -5.58
N VAL A 176 -14.09 19.01 -6.14
CA VAL A 176 -15.13 19.80 -5.46
C VAL A 176 -15.63 19.12 -4.18
N GLN A 177 -15.73 17.79 -4.20
CA GLN A 177 -16.16 16.97 -3.07
C GLN A 177 -15.08 15.94 -2.78
N PRO A 178 -14.39 16.00 -1.63
CA PRO A 178 -13.38 15.02 -1.25
C PRO A 178 -13.96 13.60 -1.21
N ILE A 179 -13.10 12.61 -1.44
CA ILE A 179 -13.47 11.19 -1.28
C ILE A 179 -13.91 10.95 0.17
N GLU A 180 -15.11 10.41 0.36
CA GLU A 180 -15.62 10.12 1.70
C GLU A 180 -14.81 8.97 2.32
N ILE A 181 -14.27 9.23 3.52
CA ILE A 181 -13.64 8.20 4.37
C ILE A 181 -14.55 7.95 5.56
N LYS A 182 -15.03 6.70 5.70
CA LYS A 182 -15.93 6.29 6.77
C LYS A 182 -15.53 4.92 7.30
N ASP A 183 -15.40 4.81 8.63
CA ASP A 183 -15.10 3.56 9.33
C ASP A 183 -13.87 2.81 8.77
N SER A 184 -12.81 3.55 8.41
CA SER A 184 -11.57 3.08 7.76
C SER A 184 -11.70 2.67 6.28
N TYR A 185 -12.82 2.97 5.62
CA TYR A 185 -13.03 2.69 4.19
C TYR A 185 -13.16 3.99 3.39
N ALA A 186 -12.55 4.02 2.20
CA ALA A 186 -12.87 5.01 1.17
C ALA A 186 -14.12 4.55 0.42
N ILE A 187 -15.09 5.44 0.26
CA ILE A 187 -16.40 5.11 -0.35
C ILE A 187 -16.36 5.35 -1.85
N VAL A 188 -16.57 4.28 -2.62
CA VAL A 188 -16.63 4.32 -4.08
C VAL A 188 -17.89 5.08 -4.51
N SER A 189 -17.72 6.04 -5.42
CA SER A 189 -18.84 6.82 -5.99
C SER A 189 -19.63 5.99 -6.99
N ASP A 190 -20.96 6.13 -6.99
CA ASP A 190 -21.88 5.52 -7.96
C ASP A 190 -22.25 6.46 -9.13
N ARG A 191 -21.71 7.70 -9.11
CA ARG A 191 -21.93 8.70 -10.16
C ARG A 191 -21.16 8.34 -11.45
N PRO A 192 -21.62 8.82 -12.62
CA PRO A 192 -20.91 8.59 -13.89
C PRO A 192 -19.44 9.03 -13.89
N GLY A 193 -18.62 8.38 -14.72
CA GLY A 193 -17.19 8.68 -14.84
C GLY A 193 -16.39 8.21 -13.61
N LEU A 194 -15.42 9.03 -13.17
CA LEU A 194 -14.74 8.81 -11.89
C LEU A 194 -15.61 9.17 -10.68
N GLY A 195 -16.77 9.81 -10.93
CA GLY A 195 -17.71 10.20 -9.89
C GLY A 195 -17.23 11.38 -9.03
N VAL A 196 -16.28 12.18 -9.52
CA VAL A 196 -15.75 13.41 -8.93
C VAL A 196 -15.70 14.52 -9.98
N ASP A 197 -15.84 15.76 -9.53
CA ASP A 197 -15.73 16.96 -10.37
C ASP A 197 -14.45 17.73 -10.01
N LEU A 198 -13.76 18.27 -11.01
CA LEU A 198 -12.58 19.10 -10.82
C LEU A 198 -12.97 20.45 -10.23
N ASP A 199 -12.24 20.90 -9.21
CA ASP A 199 -12.38 22.26 -8.68
C ASP A 199 -11.50 23.22 -9.51
N GLU A 200 -12.11 23.90 -10.47
CA GLU A 200 -11.42 24.84 -11.36
C GLU A 200 -10.82 26.05 -10.61
N ASP A 201 -11.42 26.46 -9.49
CA ASP A 201 -10.90 27.55 -8.67
C ASP A 201 -9.64 27.10 -7.92
N ALA A 202 -9.64 25.87 -7.37
CA ALA A 202 -8.46 25.25 -6.76
C ALA A 202 -7.36 25.04 -7.81
N VAL A 203 -7.69 24.54 -8.99
CA VAL A 203 -6.74 24.38 -10.10
C VAL A 203 -6.13 25.73 -10.50
N GLY A 204 -6.93 26.80 -10.55
CA GLY A 204 -6.44 28.15 -10.78
C GLY A 204 -5.48 28.62 -9.69
N ARG A 205 -5.83 28.39 -8.42
CA ARG A 205 -5.02 28.77 -7.25
C ARG A 205 -3.69 28.03 -7.17
N TYR A 206 -3.68 26.72 -7.44
CA TYR A 206 -2.53 25.84 -7.30
C TYR A 206 -1.71 25.67 -8.57
N ARG A 207 -2.05 26.41 -9.63
CA ARG A 207 -1.30 26.38 -10.89
C ARG A 207 0.14 26.85 -10.65
N ALA A 208 1.09 25.94 -10.82
CA ALA A 208 2.51 26.25 -10.86
C ALA A 208 2.97 26.52 -12.30
N THR A 209 3.88 27.47 -12.48
CA THR A 209 4.65 27.60 -13.72
C THR A 209 5.81 26.62 -13.68
N LEU A 210 5.94 25.78 -14.71
CA LEU A 210 7.09 24.90 -14.92
C LEU A 210 8.37 25.68 -15.20
#